data_AF-A0A7E5VUS4-F1
#
_entry.id   AF-A0A7E5VUS4-F1
#
_cell.length_a   1.000
_cell.length_b   1.000
_cell.length_c   1.000
_cell.angle_alpha   90.00
_cell.angle_beta   90.00
_cell.angle_gamma   90.00
#
_symmetry.space_group_name_H-M   'P 1'
#
loop_
_entity.id
_entity.type
_entity.pdbx_description
1 polymer ?
#
loop_
_entity_poly.entity_id
_entity_poly.type
_entity_poly.pdbx_seq_one_letter_code
_entity_poly.pdbx_strand_id
1 'polypeptide(L)'
;MVAVKMGTLIGNITNFYHYLNDDLADPRTKDFLFVSSPVPLLVIMFVYHRFVQSWGPAFMANRQPYNVKNLIIVYNIIQIALSIFLTTQCLTRLYLSGYYSPWCQKINYEDTPLERDVVSRVWLYYMIKLLDLLDTIFFVLRKKFNQVSFLHVYHHLGMCALGFFGTKYVPGGHGIMLGFINSIVHAVMYSYYLISIVRPQWVRQWWKKYITQLQILQFLLLILHFGHVLFEPSCEYPKWVSFVFLPHNIFILFLFCDFYIKEYILKKNKNKSK
;
A
#
# COMPACT_ATOMS: atom_id res chain seq x y z
N MET A 1 -23.73 8.42 -45.14
CA MET A 1 -23.25 7.03 -45.02
C MET A 1 -21.99 7.05 -44.16
N VAL A 2 -22.13 6.80 -42.86
CA VAL A 2 -21.00 6.77 -41.92
C VAL A 2 -20.34 5.41 -42.07
N ALA A 3 -19.14 5.39 -42.65
CA ALA A 3 -18.32 4.18 -42.70
C ALA A 3 -17.86 3.85 -41.27
N VAL A 4 -18.54 2.90 -40.64
CA VAL A 4 -18.06 2.22 -39.43
C VAL A 4 -16.79 1.48 -39.84
N LYS A 5 -15.62 2.05 -39.55
CA LYS A 5 -14.36 1.30 -39.59
C LYS A 5 -14.47 0.20 -38.55
N MET A 6 -14.81 -1.01 -39.00
CA MET A 6 -14.80 -2.21 -38.19
C MET A 6 -13.33 -2.50 -37.83
N GLY A 7 -12.87 -1.93 -36.72
CA GLY A 7 -11.55 -2.26 -36.18
C GLY A 7 -11.48 -3.75 -35.91
N THR A 8 -10.39 -4.40 -36.33
CA THR A 8 -10.11 -5.77 -35.93
C THR A 8 -10.14 -5.88 -34.40
N LEU A 9 -10.47 -7.05 -33.84
CA LEU A 9 -10.46 -7.27 -32.38
C LEU A 9 -9.15 -6.77 -31.74
N ILE A 10 -8.03 -7.00 -32.43
CA ILE A 10 -6.70 -6.51 -32.05
C ILE A 10 -6.65 -4.98 -32.04
N GLY A 11 -7.14 -4.31 -33.08
CA GLY A 11 -7.22 -2.84 -33.13
C GLY A 11 -8.08 -2.26 -32.00
N ASN A 12 -9.20 -2.90 -31.66
CA ASN A 12 -10.05 -2.47 -30.55
C ASN A 12 -9.35 -2.63 -29.19
N ILE A 13 -8.61 -3.72 -28.98
CA ILE A 13 -7.83 -3.96 -27.76
C ILE A 13 -6.68 -2.94 -27.65
N THR A 14 -5.97 -2.68 -28.74
CA THR A 14 -4.87 -1.71 -28.78
C THR A 14 -5.38 -0.29 -28.51
N ASN A 15 -6.49 0.11 -29.13
CA ASN A 15 -7.11 1.42 -28.88
C ASN A 15 -7.58 1.56 -27.44
N PHE A 16 -8.20 0.51 -26.88
CA PHE A 16 -8.61 0.50 -25.48
C PHE A 16 -7.41 0.58 -24.52
N TYR A 17 -6.32 -0.12 -24.84
CA TYR A 17 -5.07 -0.03 -24.09
C TYR A 17 -4.51 1.39 -24.11
N HIS A 18 -4.44 2.05 -25.27
CA HIS A 18 -3.98 3.44 -25.37
C HIS A 18 -4.88 4.39 -24.60
N TYR A 19 -6.20 4.22 -24.72
CA TYR A 19 -7.16 5.02 -23.97
C TYR A 19 -6.94 4.89 -22.45
N LEU A 20 -6.81 3.66 -21.94
CA LEU A 20 -6.58 3.45 -20.51
C LEU A 20 -5.18 3.88 -20.07
N ASN A 21 -4.14 3.59 -20.85
CA ASN A 21 -2.76 3.77 -20.42
C ASN A 21 -2.27 5.21 -20.62
N ASP A 22 -2.71 5.87 -21.68
CA ASP A 22 -2.17 7.14 -22.14
C ASP A 22 -3.19 8.28 -21.96
N ASP A 23 -4.45 8.10 -22.41
CA ASP A 23 -5.44 9.20 -22.41
C ASP A 23 -6.01 9.50 -21.02
N LEU A 24 -6.22 8.48 -20.18
CA LEU A 24 -6.73 8.65 -18.81
C LEU A 24 -5.63 8.97 -17.78
N ALA A 25 -4.36 8.75 -18.13
CA ALA A 25 -3.26 8.90 -17.20
C ALA A 25 -2.91 10.38 -16.96
N ASP A 26 -2.42 10.69 -15.75
CA ASP A 26 -1.88 12.01 -15.46
C ASP A 26 -0.57 12.19 -16.23
N PRO A 27 -0.47 13.22 -17.11
CA PRO A 27 0.70 13.40 -17.98
C PRO A 27 2.00 13.60 -17.20
N ARG A 28 1.94 14.09 -15.95
CA ARG A 28 3.11 14.32 -15.09
C ARG A 28 3.77 13.02 -14.63
N THR A 29 3.11 11.87 -14.80
CA THR A 29 3.56 10.56 -14.31
C THR A 29 4.07 9.63 -15.40
N LYS A 30 4.02 10.06 -16.67
CA LYS A 30 4.32 9.22 -17.84
C LYS A 30 5.72 8.60 -17.80
N ASP A 31 6.70 9.37 -17.35
CA ASP A 31 8.12 8.96 -17.33
C ASP A 31 8.54 8.29 -16.02
N PHE A 32 7.61 8.08 -15.10
CA PHE A 32 7.91 7.43 -13.83
C PHE A 32 8.11 5.93 -13.98
N LEU A 33 9.15 5.42 -13.32
CA LEU A 33 9.47 4.00 -13.32
C LEU A 33 8.30 3.19 -12.74
N PHE A 34 7.96 2.09 -13.41
CA PHE A 34 6.85 1.20 -13.08
C PHE A 34 5.43 1.82 -13.14
N VAL A 35 5.27 3.00 -13.74
CA VAL A 35 3.96 3.66 -13.92
C VAL A 35 3.60 3.88 -15.40
N SER A 36 4.60 3.93 -16.27
CA SER A 36 4.42 4.12 -17.72
C SER A 36 3.47 3.10 -18.37
N SER A 37 3.46 1.86 -17.89
CA SER A 37 2.57 0.78 -18.32
C SER A 37 2.08 -0.03 -17.12
N PRO A 38 0.86 -0.62 -17.16
CA PRO A 38 0.42 -1.58 -16.16
C PRO A 38 1.16 -2.94 -16.25
N VAL A 39 1.81 -3.24 -17.38
CA VAL A 39 2.42 -4.55 -17.64
C VAL A 39 3.51 -4.90 -16.59
N PRO A 40 4.48 -4.03 -16.27
CA PRO A 40 5.47 -4.31 -15.24
C PRO A 40 4.85 -4.67 -13.88
N LEU A 41 3.83 -3.93 -13.45
CA LEU A 41 3.12 -4.23 -12.20
C LEU A 41 2.47 -5.62 -12.25
N LEU A 42 1.74 -5.93 -13.33
CA LEU A 42 1.06 -7.22 -13.46
C LEU A 42 2.06 -8.39 -13.43
N VAL A 43 3.22 -8.23 -14.07
CA VAL A 43 4.31 -9.21 -14.03
C VAL A 43 4.86 -9.34 -12.61
N ILE A 44 5.16 -8.23 -11.93
CA ILE A 44 5.66 -8.23 -10.55
C ILE A 44 4.67 -8.94 -9.62
N MET A 45 3.37 -8.60 -9.70
CA MET A 45 2.32 -9.20 -8.87
C MET A 45 2.18 -10.70 -9.13
N PHE A 46 2.21 -11.12 -10.39
CA PHE A 46 2.13 -12.53 -10.76
C PHE A 46 3.35 -13.32 -10.26
N VAL A 47 4.56 -12.83 -10.53
CA VAL A 47 5.82 -13.47 -10.11
C VAL A 47 5.90 -13.53 -8.59
N TYR A 48 5.59 -12.45 -7.89
CA TYR A 48 5.54 -12.41 -6.44
C TYR A 48 4.55 -13.44 -5.89
N HIS A 49 3.32 -13.48 -6.40
CA HIS A 49 2.30 -14.42 -5.94
C HIS A 49 2.74 -15.87 -6.14
N ARG A 50 3.28 -16.21 -7.32
CA ARG A 50 3.81 -17.55 -7.61
C ARG A 50 5.02 -17.91 -6.74
N PHE A 51 5.90 -16.94 -6.48
CA PHE A 51 7.05 -17.13 -5.61
C PHE A 51 6.62 -17.43 -4.17
N VAL A 52 5.74 -16.63 -3.57
CA VAL A 52 5.36 -16.81 -2.16
C VAL A 52 4.50 -18.05 -1.92
N GLN A 53 3.65 -18.42 -2.88
CA GLN A 53 2.74 -19.57 -2.74
C GLN A 53 3.36 -20.91 -3.14
N SER A 54 4.27 -20.94 -4.12
CA SER A 54 4.70 -22.21 -4.71
C SER A 54 6.21 -22.29 -4.89
N TRP A 55 6.81 -21.41 -5.70
CA TRP A 55 8.21 -21.58 -6.11
C TRP A 55 9.19 -21.42 -4.94
N GLY A 56 8.96 -20.42 -4.08
CA GLY A 56 9.79 -20.15 -2.91
C GLY A 56 9.73 -21.26 -1.86
N PRO A 57 8.54 -21.70 -1.40
CA PRO A 57 8.42 -22.85 -0.50
C PRO A 57 9.03 -24.13 -1.08
N ALA A 58 8.82 -24.43 -2.37
CA ALA A 58 9.42 -25.59 -3.03
C ALA A 58 10.95 -25.49 -3.08
N PHE A 59 11.49 -24.32 -3.44
CA PHE A 59 12.93 -24.05 -3.44
C PHE A 59 13.56 -24.19 -2.05
N MET A 60 12.84 -23.80 -1.01
CA MET A 60 13.29 -23.87 0.38
C MET A 60 13.08 -25.24 1.02
N ALA A 61 12.30 -26.15 0.43
CA ALA A 61 11.91 -27.43 1.06
C ALA A 61 13.12 -28.18 1.64
N ASN A 62 14.16 -28.38 0.82
CA ASN A 62 15.38 -29.12 1.16
C ASN A 62 16.56 -28.23 1.61
N ARG A 63 16.32 -26.95 1.93
CA ARG A 63 17.37 -25.99 2.33
C ARG A 63 17.22 -25.58 3.79
N GLN A 64 18.31 -25.18 4.42
CA GLN A 64 18.23 -24.53 5.73
C GLN A 64 17.72 -23.08 5.60
N PRO A 65 17.06 -22.52 6.63
CA PRO A 65 16.66 -21.11 6.62
C PRO A 65 17.88 -20.20 6.40
N TYR A 66 17.79 -19.26 5.45
CA TYR A 66 18.89 -18.34 5.19
C TYR A 66 19.08 -17.34 6.33
N ASN A 67 20.33 -17.06 6.67
CA ASN A 67 20.68 -16.00 7.62
C ASN A 67 20.71 -14.63 6.91
N VAL A 68 19.54 -14.07 6.65
CA VAL A 68 19.36 -12.74 6.04
C VAL A 68 19.17 -11.63 7.10
N LYS A 69 19.66 -11.84 8.34
CA LYS A 69 19.41 -10.92 9.46
C LYS A 69 19.86 -9.49 9.16
N ASN A 70 21.10 -9.31 8.71
CA ASN A 70 21.66 -7.98 8.44
C ASN A 70 20.91 -7.27 7.30
N LEU A 71 20.51 -8.04 6.28
CA LEU A 71 19.70 -7.51 5.18
C LEU A 71 18.34 -6.99 5.67
N ILE A 72 17.66 -7.75 6.55
CA ILE A 72 16.39 -7.31 7.14
C ILE A 72 16.57 -6.07 8.04
N ILE A 73 17.70 -5.96 8.76
CA ILE A 73 18.00 -4.77 9.56
C ILE A 73 18.11 -3.53 8.65
N VAL A 74 18.92 -3.62 7.59
CA VAL A 74 19.09 -2.51 6.62
C VAL A 74 17.75 -2.16 5.96
N TYR A 75 17.01 -3.17 5.53
CA TYR A 75 15.67 -3.02 4.96
C TYR A 75 14.71 -2.28 5.91
N ASN A 76 14.62 -2.68 7.18
CA ASN A 76 13.75 -2.01 8.14
C ASN A 76 14.19 -0.56 8.39
N ILE A 77 15.49 -0.26 8.43
CA ILE A 77 16.00 1.11 8.57
C ILE A 77 15.59 1.96 7.37
N ILE A 78 15.74 1.45 6.15
CA ILE A 78 15.31 2.14 4.93
C ILE A 78 13.81 2.40 4.97
N GLN A 79 13.01 1.40 5.33
CA GLN A 79 11.56 1.52 5.44
C GLN A 79 11.13 2.58 6.47
N ILE A 80 11.77 2.62 7.64
CA ILE A 80 11.53 3.64 8.67
C ILE A 80 11.89 5.03 8.13
N ALA A 81 13.07 5.18 7.51
CA ALA A 81 13.54 6.46 6.98
C ALA A 81 12.60 7.00 5.89
N LEU A 82 12.20 6.17 4.94
CA LEU A 82 11.28 6.54 3.87
C LEU A 82 9.88 6.89 4.42
N SER A 83 9.39 6.14 5.40
CA SER A 83 8.10 6.39 6.04
C SER A 83 8.09 7.71 6.82
N ILE A 84 9.16 7.99 7.58
CA ILE A 84 9.32 9.27 8.29
C ILE A 84 9.43 10.41 7.28
N PHE A 85 10.23 10.25 6.23
CA PHE A 85 10.40 11.26 5.19
C PHE A 85 9.07 11.64 4.55
N LEU A 86 8.28 10.66 4.09
CA LEU A 86 6.95 10.94 3.50
C LEU A 86 6.01 11.61 4.50
N THR A 87 6.01 11.16 5.75
CA THR A 87 5.20 11.75 6.83
C THR A 87 5.57 13.22 7.04
N THR A 88 6.86 13.53 7.17
CA THR A 88 7.34 14.90 7.38
C THR A 88 7.05 15.79 6.19
N GLN A 89 7.27 15.31 4.95
CA GLN A 89 6.98 16.08 3.74
C GLN A 89 5.49 16.42 3.64
N CYS A 90 4.62 15.44 3.86
CA CYS A 90 3.18 15.65 3.83
C CYS A 90 2.71 16.61 4.93
N LEU A 91 3.16 16.40 6.18
CA LEU A 91 2.78 17.24 7.31
C LEU A 91 3.22 18.69 7.13
N THR A 92 4.51 18.91 6.81
CA THR A 92 5.08 20.26 6.78
C THR A 92 4.70 21.06 5.54
N ARG A 93 4.65 20.42 4.36
CA ARG A 93 4.43 21.11 3.09
C ARG A 93 2.97 21.20 2.68
N LEU A 94 2.10 20.30 3.15
CA LEU A 94 0.70 20.26 2.73
C LEU A 94 -0.25 20.68 3.84
N TYR A 95 -0.21 20.02 5.00
CA TYR A 95 -1.22 20.25 6.04
C TYR A 95 -0.89 21.43 6.97
N LEU A 96 0.35 21.55 7.47
CA LEU A 96 0.74 22.66 8.35
C LEU A 96 0.89 23.99 7.61
N SER A 97 1.24 23.95 6.33
CA SER A 97 1.28 25.13 5.45
C SER A 97 -0.11 25.66 5.10
N GLY A 98 -1.16 24.86 5.34
CA GLY A 98 -2.53 25.14 4.91
C GLY A 98 -2.76 24.98 3.40
N TYR A 99 -1.78 24.43 2.66
CA TYR A 99 -1.92 24.24 1.21
C TYR A 99 -3.00 23.20 0.87
N TYR A 100 -3.09 22.12 1.66
CA TYR A 100 -4.12 21.09 1.51
C TYR A 100 -5.06 21.10 2.71
N SER A 101 -6.37 21.00 2.43
CA SER A 101 -7.36 20.77 3.46
C SER A 101 -7.40 19.29 3.86
N PRO A 102 -7.31 18.95 5.16
CA PRO A 102 -7.48 17.57 5.62
C PRO A 102 -8.93 17.09 5.52
N TRP A 103 -9.90 18.00 5.30
CA TRP A 103 -11.32 17.67 5.28
C TRP A 103 -11.80 17.20 3.90
N CYS A 104 -11.54 18.01 2.87
CA CYS A 104 -11.75 17.64 1.48
C CYS A 104 -10.70 18.36 0.62
N GLN A 105 -10.00 17.60 -0.21
CA GLN A 105 -9.01 18.15 -1.12
C GLN A 105 -9.22 17.62 -2.54
N LYS A 106 -9.41 18.52 -3.50
CA LYS A 106 -9.45 18.16 -4.92
C LYS A 106 -8.06 17.82 -5.46
N ILE A 107 -8.05 17.09 -6.57
CA ILE A 107 -6.80 16.83 -7.29
C ILE A 107 -6.44 18.10 -8.06
N ASN A 108 -5.23 18.61 -7.84
CA ASN A 108 -4.72 19.74 -8.60
C ASN A 108 -3.85 19.24 -9.76
N TYR A 109 -4.31 19.52 -10.98
CA TYR A 109 -3.61 19.15 -12.21
C TYR A 109 -2.69 20.25 -12.73
N GLU A 110 -2.62 21.41 -12.05
CA GLU A 110 -1.68 22.46 -12.39
C GLU A 110 -0.24 22.01 -12.21
N ASP A 111 0.62 22.48 -13.11
CA ASP A 111 2.01 22.08 -13.17
C ASP A 111 2.91 23.01 -12.35
N THR A 112 2.60 23.12 -11.06
CA THR A 112 3.38 23.94 -10.11
C THR A 112 4.54 23.13 -9.51
N PRO A 113 5.63 23.77 -9.05
CA PRO A 113 6.72 23.07 -8.38
C PRO A 113 6.26 22.22 -7.19
N LEU A 114 5.28 22.70 -6.43
CA LEU A 114 4.73 21.97 -5.28
C LEU A 114 3.91 20.76 -5.69
N GLU A 115 3.06 20.89 -6.73
CA GLU A 115 2.28 19.75 -7.23
C GLU A 115 3.17 18.69 -7.91
N ARG A 116 4.23 19.09 -8.62
CA ARG A 116 5.25 18.14 -9.11
C ARG A 116 5.91 17.38 -7.97
N ASP A 117 6.22 18.06 -6.87
CA ASP A 117 6.75 17.42 -5.66
C ASP A 117 5.73 16.45 -5.05
N VAL A 118 4.45 16.83 -4.96
CA VAL A 118 3.36 15.97 -4.49
C VAL A 118 3.27 14.69 -5.32
N VAL A 119 3.19 14.83 -6.64
CA VAL A 119 3.11 13.71 -7.59
C VAL A 119 4.34 12.79 -7.45
N SER A 120 5.53 13.36 -7.30
CA SER A 120 6.76 12.61 -7.02
C SER A 120 6.71 11.85 -5.69
N ARG A 121 6.11 12.42 -4.63
CA ARG A 121 5.95 11.72 -3.34
C ARG A 121 4.88 10.63 -3.39
N VAL A 122 3.81 10.80 -4.16
CA VAL A 122 2.82 9.74 -4.41
C VAL A 122 3.49 8.56 -5.14
N TRP A 123 4.32 8.85 -6.14
CA TRP A 123 5.11 7.81 -6.80
C TRP A 123 6.10 7.13 -5.85
N LEU A 124 6.81 7.89 -5.00
CA LEU A 124 7.70 7.32 -4.00
C LEU A 124 6.94 6.39 -3.02
N TYR A 125 5.72 6.77 -2.62
CA TYR A 125 4.86 5.91 -1.82
C TYR A 125 4.51 4.60 -2.54
N TYR A 126 4.19 4.66 -3.84
CA TYR A 126 3.99 3.45 -4.66
C TYR A 126 5.24 2.57 -4.72
N MET A 127 6.42 3.17 -4.91
CA MET A 127 7.70 2.44 -4.89
C MET A 127 7.95 1.74 -3.55
N ILE A 128 7.57 2.37 -2.43
CA ILE A 128 7.63 1.73 -1.11
C ILE A 128 6.67 0.54 -1.03
N LYS A 129 5.47 0.59 -1.62
CA LYS A 129 4.56 -0.56 -1.64
C LYS A 129 5.13 -1.73 -2.44
N LEU A 130 5.87 -1.47 -3.52
CA LEU A 130 6.63 -2.51 -4.23
C LEU A 130 7.77 -3.06 -3.36
N LEU A 131 8.46 -2.19 -2.62
CA LEU A 131 9.51 -2.59 -1.68
C LEU A 131 8.96 -3.46 -0.53
N ASP A 132 7.75 -3.17 -0.06
CA ASP A 132 7.05 -3.93 0.98
C ASP A 132 6.86 -5.42 0.59
N LEU A 133 6.88 -5.78 -0.70
CA LEU A 133 6.81 -7.17 -1.15
C LEU A 133 8.00 -8.02 -0.66
N LEU A 134 9.13 -7.37 -0.30
CA LEU A 134 10.30 -8.06 0.25
C LEU A 134 10.02 -8.68 1.62
N ASP A 135 9.06 -8.16 2.41
CA ASP A 135 8.70 -8.73 3.71
C ASP A 135 8.38 -10.23 3.60
N THR A 136 7.54 -10.56 2.62
CA THR A 136 7.05 -11.91 2.41
C THR A 136 8.11 -12.80 1.79
N ILE A 137 8.99 -12.22 0.97
CA ILE A 137 10.18 -12.92 0.46
C ILE A 137 11.10 -13.29 1.63
N PHE A 138 11.33 -12.39 2.59
CA PHE A 138 12.10 -12.70 3.80
C PHE A 138 11.44 -13.79 4.66
N PHE A 139 10.10 -13.82 4.76
CA PHE A 139 9.40 -14.89 5.46
C PHE A 139 9.66 -16.25 4.82
N VAL A 140 9.57 -16.34 3.49
CA VAL A 140 9.85 -17.57 2.73
C VAL A 140 11.30 -18.01 2.92
N LEU A 141 12.27 -17.11 2.72
CA LEU A 141 13.71 -17.43 2.85
C LEU A 141 14.11 -17.86 4.27
N ARG A 142 13.37 -17.42 5.29
CA ARG A 142 13.57 -17.81 6.69
C ARG A 142 12.71 -18.99 7.14
N LYS A 143 11.99 -19.64 6.23
CA LYS A 143 11.01 -20.71 6.53
C LYS A 143 9.96 -20.32 7.58
N LYS A 144 9.52 -19.05 7.57
CA LYS A 144 8.46 -18.53 8.44
C LYS A 144 7.12 -18.52 7.72
N PHE A 145 6.71 -19.65 7.14
CA PHE A 145 5.50 -19.77 6.33
C PHE A 145 4.20 -19.39 7.07
N ASN A 146 4.16 -19.56 8.40
CA ASN A 146 3.03 -19.11 9.24
C ASN A 146 2.79 -17.59 9.17
N GLN A 147 3.77 -16.80 8.72
CA GLN A 147 3.65 -15.35 8.53
C GLN A 147 3.12 -14.99 7.13
N VAL A 148 3.17 -15.92 6.17
CA VAL A 148 2.62 -15.76 4.81
C VAL A 148 1.12 -16.06 4.85
N SER A 149 0.36 -15.21 5.52
CA SER A 149 -1.09 -15.34 5.63
C SER A 149 -1.82 -14.77 4.41
N PHE A 150 -3.07 -15.20 4.21
CA PHE A 150 -3.95 -14.60 3.19
C PHE A 150 -4.07 -13.09 3.36
N LEU A 151 -4.28 -12.61 4.60
CA LEU A 151 -4.33 -11.19 4.93
C LEU A 151 -3.10 -10.45 4.42
N HIS A 152 -1.90 -10.98 4.72
CA HIS A 152 -0.65 -10.33 4.33
C HIS A 152 -0.52 -10.30 2.79
N VAL A 153 -0.64 -11.44 2.11
CA VAL A 153 -0.48 -11.50 0.65
C VAL A 153 -1.51 -10.65 -0.08
N TYR A 154 -2.78 -10.70 0.34
CA TYR A 154 -3.86 -9.89 -0.24
C TYR A 154 -3.61 -8.39 -0.04
N HIS A 155 -3.23 -7.97 1.17
CA HIS A 155 -2.91 -6.58 1.47
C HIS A 155 -1.76 -6.07 0.60
N HIS A 156 -0.63 -6.78 0.57
CA HIS A 156 0.56 -6.34 -0.17
C HIS A 156 0.30 -6.23 -1.68
N LEU A 157 -0.42 -7.20 -2.27
CA LEU A 157 -0.82 -7.13 -3.69
C LEU A 157 -1.82 -5.99 -3.95
N GLY A 158 -2.83 -5.85 -3.08
CA GLY A 158 -3.84 -4.80 -3.22
C GLY A 158 -3.25 -3.39 -3.09
N MET A 159 -2.34 -3.18 -2.15
CA MET A 159 -1.66 -1.89 -1.99
C MET A 159 -0.73 -1.55 -3.16
N CYS A 160 -0.12 -2.54 -3.82
CA CYS A 160 0.63 -2.32 -5.06
C CYS A 160 -0.30 -1.88 -6.20
N ALA A 161 -1.45 -2.55 -6.35
CA ALA A 161 -2.43 -2.21 -7.37
C ALA A 161 -3.04 -0.82 -7.14
N LEU A 162 -3.45 -0.51 -5.91
CA LEU A 162 -3.98 0.80 -5.53
C LEU A 162 -2.92 1.90 -5.60
N GLY A 163 -1.67 1.61 -5.26
CA GLY A 163 -0.56 2.55 -5.38
C GLY A 163 -0.27 2.93 -6.83
N PHE A 164 -0.26 1.95 -7.74
CA PHE A 164 -0.13 2.19 -9.17
C PHE A 164 -1.32 3.01 -9.69
N PHE A 165 -2.54 2.59 -9.35
CA PHE A 165 -3.75 3.28 -9.76
C PHE A 165 -3.78 4.74 -9.29
N GLY A 166 -3.47 4.95 -8.00
CA GLY A 166 -3.38 6.27 -7.39
C GLY A 166 -2.32 7.13 -8.05
N THR A 167 -1.14 6.57 -8.33
CA THR A 167 -0.07 7.33 -8.99
C THR A 167 -0.41 7.64 -10.44
N LYS A 168 -0.93 6.69 -11.21
CA LYS A 168 -1.13 6.86 -12.65
C LYS A 168 -2.31 7.78 -12.99
N TYR A 169 -3.42 7.68 -12.26
CA TYR A 169 -4.67 8.33 -12.65
C TYR A 169 -5.05 9.52 -11.75
N VAL A 170 -4.71 9.44 -10.47
CA VAL A 170 -5.16 10.41 -9.46
C VAL A 170 -4.04 10.81 -8.48
N PRO A 171 -2.86 11.26 -8.97
CA PRO A 171 -1.71 11.55 -8.12
C PRO A 171 -1.89 12.86 -7.35
N GLY A 172 -2.61 12.81 -6.23
CA GLY A 172 -2.76 13.95 -5.32
C GLY A 172 -4.13 14.01 -4.65
N GLY A 173 -4.46 15.21 -4.16
CA GLY A 173 -5.75 15.48 -3.54
C GLY A 173 -6.04 14.69 -2.27
N HIS A 174 -7.31 14.35 -2.07
CA HIS A 174 -7.83 13.65 -0.88
C HIS A 174 -7.14 12.32 -0.59
N GLY A 175 -6.65 11.65 -1.64
CA GLY A 175 -5.94 10.37 -1.55
C GLY A 175 -4.62 10.42 -0.80
N ILE A 176 -3.98 11.60 -0.67
CA ILE A 176 -2.70 11.75 0.05
C ILE A 176 -2.81 11.34 1.52
N MET A 177 -3.97 11.55 2.14
CA MET A 177 -4.20 11.17 3.54
C MET A 177 -3.95 9.67 3.78
N LEU A 178 -4.24 8.83 2.79
CA LEU A 178 -3.92 7.39 2.85
C LEU A 178 -2.43 7.17 2.99
N GLY A 179 -1.63 7.75 2.10
CA GLY A 179 -0.18 7.65 2.15
C GLY A 179 0.39 8.22 3.45
N PHE A 180 -0.16 9.33 3.93
CA PHE A 180 0.25 9.98 5.17
C PHE A 180 0.03 9.10 6.41
N ILE A 181 -1.21 8.67 6.66
CA ILE A 181 -1.54 7.84 7.83
C ILE A 181 -0.82 6.49 7.75
N ASN A 182 -0.79 5.87 6.56
CA ASN A 182 -0.09 4.60 6.37
C ASN A 182 1.41 4.72 6.66
N SER A 183 2.05 5.81 6.25
CA SER A 183 3.47 6.04 6.51
C SER A 183 3.77 6.20 8.01
N ILE A 184 2.90 6.88 8.76
CA ILE A 184 3.04 6.97 10.23
C ILE A 184 3.00 5.58 10.86
N VAL A 185 2.01 4.77 10.50
CA VAL A 185 1.85 3.42 11.06
C VAL A 185 2.99 2.50 10.61
N HIS A 186 3.45 2.61 9.36
CA HIS A 186 4.60 1.85 8.86
C HIS A 186 5.90 2.23 9.58
N ALA A 187 6.13 3.50 9.89
CA ALA A 187 7.28 3.92 10.68
C ALA A 187 7.29 3.23 12.07
N VAL A 188 6.13 3.16 12.73
CA VAL A 188 5.97 2.46 14.02
C VAL A 188 6.16 0.94 13.87
N MET A 189 5.51 0.33 12.87
CA MET A 189 5.56 -1.11 12.63
C MET A 189 6.98 -1.59 12.30
N TYR A 190 7.67 -0.93 11.38
CA TYR A 190 9.04 -1.30 11.01
C TYR A 190 10.05 -1.00 12.13
N SER A 191 9.82 0.04 12.94
CA SER A 191 10.59 0.27 14.17
C SER A 191 10.47 -0.91 15.14
N TYR A 192 9.26 -1.42 15.33
CA TYR A 192 9.04 -2.64 16.12
C TYR A 192 9.75 -3.85 15.52
N TYR A 193 9.70 -4.06 14.20
CA TYR A 193 10.43 -5.17 13.55
C TYR A 193 11.94 -5.05 13.70
N LEU A 194 12.49 -3.85 13.58
CA LEU A 194 13.92 -3.59 13.78
C LEU A 194 14.35 -3.91 15.23
N ILE A 195 13.64 -3.38 16.22
CA ILE A 195 13.95 -3.61 17.64
C ILE A 195 13.81 -5.11 17.97
N SER A 196 12.81 -5.80 17.42
CA SER A 196 12.60 -7.25 17.59
C SER A 196 13.78 -8.09 17.11
N ILE A 197 14.59 -7.58 16.19
CA ILE A 197 15.76 -8.28 15.63
C ILE A 197 17.05 -7.89 16.34
N VAL A 198 17.23 -6.61 16.65
CA VAL A 198 18.48 -6.06 17.22
C VAL A 198 18.52 -6.23 18.73
N ARG A 199 17.41 -5.98 19.43
CA ARG A 199 17.29 -6.05 20.90
C ARG A 199 16.01 -6.81 21.30
N PRO A 200 15.90 -8.12 21.00
CA PRO A 200 14.71 -8.91 21.32
C PRO A 200 14.32 -8.85 22.81
N GLN A 201 15.30 -8.68 23.71
CA GLN A 201 15.08 -8.54 25.15
C GLN A 201 14.27 -7.29 25.56
N TRP A 202 14.20 -6.26 24.71
CA TRP A 202 13.42 -5.05 24.97
C TRP A 202 11.97 -5.20 24.53
N VAL A 203 11.69 -6.13 23.62
CA VAL A 203 10.37 -6.29 23.00
C VAL A 203 9.45 -7.05 23.93
N ARG A 204 8.37 -6.38 24.34
CA ARG A 204 7.31 -6.98 25.15
C ARG A 204 6.20 -7.50 24.24
N GLN A 205 5.68 -8.70 24.54
CA GLN A 205 4.65 -9.36 23.72
C GLN A 205 3.35 -8.54 23.58
N TRP A 206 3.05 -7.67 24.55
CA TRP A 206 1.88 -6.80 24.50
C TRP A 206 2.01 -5.65 23.50
N TRP A 207 3.22 -5.27 23.07
CA TRP A 207 3.43 -4.22 22.04
C TRP A 207 2.76 -4.59 20.72
N LYS A 208 2.89 -5.87 20.33
CA LYS A 208 2.28 -6.41 19.11
C LYS A 208 0.77 -6.16 19.05
N LYS A 209 0.09 -6.26 20.20
CA LYS A 209 -1.35 -5.99 20.31
C LYS A 209 -1.66 -4.53 20.01
N TYR A 210 -0.93 -3.58 20.59
CA TYR A 210 -1.16 -2.15 20.35
C TYR A 210 -0.83 -1.73 18.92
N ILE A 211 0.19 -2.33 18.30
CA ILE A 211 0.49 -2.09 16.87
C ILE A 211 -0.68 -2.57 16.01
N THR A 212 -1.26 -3.73 16.32
CA THR A 212 -2.43 -4.24 15.60
C THR A 212 -3.64 -3.31 15.78
N GLN A 213 -3.85 -2.78 17.00
CA GLN A 213 -4.91 -1.80 17.28
C GLN A 213 -4.68 -0.48 16.52
N LEU A 214 -3.44 -0.02 16.40
CA LEU A 214 -3.08 1.16 15.61
C LEU A 214 -3.39 0.96 14.13
N GLN A 215 -3.11 -0.23 13.57
CA GLN A 215 -3.47 -0.58 12.18
C GLN A 215 -4.98 -0.59 11.97
N ILE A 216 -5.74 -1.18 12.90
CA ILE A 216 -7.22 -1.16 12.88
C ILE A 216 -7.73 0.29 12.90
N LEU A 217 -7.18 1.13 13.79
CA LEU A 217 -7.55 2.55 13.88
C LEU A 217 -7.25 3.29 12.57
N GLN A 218 -6.10 3.05 11.95
CA GLN A 218 -5.79 3.61 10.62
C GLN A 218 -6.88 3.28 9.61
N PHE A 219 -7.28 2.02 9.46
CA PHE A 219 -8.29 1.65 8.47
C PHE A 219 -9.66 2.27 8.78
N LEU A 220 -10.04 2.38 10.05
CA LEU A 220 -11.26 3.10 10.45
C LEU A 220 -11.21 4.57 10.05
N LEU A 221 -10.09 5.26 10.33
CA LEU A 221 -9.91 6.67 9.95
C LEU A 221 -9.96 6.84 8.42
N LEU A 222 -9.34 5.94 7.66
CA LEU A 222 -9.37 6.00 6.21
C LEU A 222 -10.76 5.73 5.62
N ILE A 223 -11.53 4.80 6.19
CA ILE A 223 -12.92 4.56 5.77
C ILE A 223 -13.77 5.80 6.01
N LEU A 224 -13.62 6.45 7.17
CA LEU A 224 -14.33 7.70 7.45
C LEU A 224 -13.90 8.82 6.50
N HIS A 225 -12.59 8.96 6.25
CA HIS A 225 -12.02 9.97 5.36
C HIS A 225 -12.51 9.82 3.91
N PHE A 226 -12.42 8.62 3.33
CA PHE A 226 -12.92 8.40 1.95
C PHE A 226 -14.44 8.32 1.87
N GLY A 227 -15.11 7.91 2.95
CA GLY A 227 -16.56 7.89 3.07
C GLY A 227 -17.13 9.30 3.05
N HIS A 228 -16.49 10.25 3.75
CA HIS A 228 -16.90 11.65 3.80
C HIS A 228 -17.10 12.27 2.39
N VAL A 229 -16.19 11.99 1.44
CA VAL A 229 -16.28 12.45 0.04
C VAL A 229 -17.61 12.06 -0.64
N LEU A 230 -18.15 10.89 -0.30
CA LEU A 230 -19.40 10.41 -0.90
C LEU A 230 -20.62 11.22 -0.42
N PHE A 231 -20.58 11.70 0.82
CA PHE A 231 -21.68 12.39 1.48
C PHE A 231 -21.55 13.92 1.47
N GLU A 232 -20.36 14.46 1.16
CA GLU A 232 -20.11 15.90 1.06
C GLU A 232 -20.34 16.40 -0.38
N PRO A 233 -21.42 17.14 -0.67
CA PRO A 233 -21.71 17.59 -2.04
C PRO A 233 -20.73 18.65 -2.53
N SER A 234 -20.14 19.43 -1.62
CA SER A 234 -19.17 20.49 -1.95
C SER A 234 -17.77 19.95 -2.27
N CYS A 235 -17.53 18.65 -2.06
CA CYS A 235 -16.21 18.05 -2.27
C CYS A 235 -15.95 17.74 -3.74
N GLU A 236 -15.06 18.51 -4.37
CA GLU A 236 -14.65 18.36 -5.77
C GLU A 236 -13.71 17.15 -6.02
N TYR A 237 -13.42 16.33 -5.00
CA TYR A 237 -12.62 15.11 -5.21
C TYR A 237 -13.42 14.06 -5.98
N PRO A 238 -12.82 13.36 -6.97
CA PRO A 238 -13.57 12.42 -7.80
C PRO A 238 -14.16 11.26 -6.98
N LYS A 239 -15.49 11.22 -6.84
CA LYS A 239 -16.21 10.24 -6.01
C LYS A 239 -15.96 8.80 -6.44
N TRP A 240 -15.74 8.57 -7.73
CA TRP A 240 -15.42 7.25 -8.28
C TRP A 240 -14.15 6.65 -7.62
N VAL A 241 -13.20 7.48 -7.19
CA VAL A 241 -11.98 7.01 -6.49
C VAL A 241 -12.35 6.38 -5.14
N SER A 242 -13.30 6.96 -4.39
CA SER A 242 -13.76 6.36 -3.15
C SER A 242 -14.39 4.97 -3.37
N PHE A 243 -15.07 4.73 -4.50
CA PHE A 243 -15.59 3.40 -4.84
C PHE A 243 -14.49 2.36 -5.16
N VAL A 244 -13.26 2.79 -5.47
CA VAL A 244 -12.11 1.89 -5.65
C VAL A 244 -11.40 1.62 -4.31
N PHE A 245 -11.15 2.67 -3.52
CA PHE A 245 -10.35 2.58 -2.30
C PHE A 245 -11.15 2.09 -1.07
N LEU A 246 -12.42 2.45 -0.93
CA LEU A 246 -13.23 2.05 0.23
C LEU A 246 -13.42 0.53 0.34
N PRO A 247 -13.80 -0.21 -0.72
CA PRO A 247 -13.99 -1.66 -0.60
C PRO A 247 -12.75 -2.39 -0.12
N HIS A 248 -11.57 -1.99 -0.60
CA HIS A 248 -10.31 -2.56 -0.13
C HIS A 248 -10.07 -2.27 1.35
N ASN A 249 -10.25 -1.02 1.79
CA ASN A 249 -10.06 -0.65 3.20
C ASN A 249 -11.05 -1.38 4.13
N ILE A 250 -12.31 -1.51 3.73
CA ILE A 250 -13.34 -2.25 4.49
C ILE A 250 -12.97 -3.74 4.59
N PHE A 251 -12.55 -4.35 3.49
CA PHE A 251 -12.18 -5.75 3.48
C PHE A 251 -10.92 -6.03 4.32
N ILE A 252 -9.89 -5.18 4.23
CA ILE A 252 -8.70 -5.28 5.07
C ILE A 252 -9.05 -5.08 6.55
N LEU A 253 -9.90 -4.10 6.89
CA LEU A 253 -10.37 -3.91 8.26
C LEU A 253 -11.03 -5.17 8.80
N PHE A 254 -11.91 -5.81 8.01
CA PHE A 254 -12.55 -7.07 8.39
C PHE A 254 -11.50 -8.16 8.69
N LEU A 255 -10.49 -8.33 7.83
CA LEU A 255 -9.44 -9.33 8.03
C LEU A 255 -8.56 -9.02 9.26
N PHE A 256 -8.27 -7.76 9.55
CA PHE A 256 -7.54 -7.36 10.77
C PHE A 256 -8.37 -7.59 12.03
N CYS A 257 -9.68 -7.32 11.99
CA CYS A 257 -10.59 -7.62 13.09
C CYS A 257 -10.67 -9.13 13.36
N ASP A 258 -10.81 -9.94 12.31
CA ASP A 258 -10.79 -11.41 12.41
C ASP A 258 -9.46 -11.92 13.01
N PHE A 259 -8.32 -11.42 12.51
CA PHE A 259 -7.01 -11.72 13.07
C PHE A 259 -6.92 -11.35 14.56
N TYR A 260 -7.38 -10.16 14.93
CA TYR A 260 -7.32 -9.66 16.30
C TYR A 260 -8.17 -10.50 17.26
N ILE A 261 -9.40 -10.87 16.86
CA ILE A 261 -10.29 -11.73 17.65
C ILE A 261 -9.63 -13.10 17.86
N LYS A 262 -9.12 -13.72 16.79
CA LYS A 262 -8.50 -15.05 16.86
C LYS A 262 -7.25 -15.06 17.73
N GLU A 263 -6.32 -14.12 17.52
CA GLU A 263 -5.02 -14.13 18.19
C GLU A 263 -5.07 -13.61 19.64
N TYR A 264 -5.91 -12.62 19.93
CA TYR A 264 -5.86 -11.93 21.23
C TYR A 264 -7.07 -12.18 22.14
N ILE A 265 -8.25 -12.48 21.60
CA ILE A 265 -9.45 -12.73 22.40
C ILE A 265 -9.62 -14.23 22.63
N LEU A 266 -9.76 -15.01 21.55
CA LEU A 266 -10.05 -16.44 21.63
C LEU A 266 -8.90 -17.23 22.27
N LYS A 267 -7.66 -16.96 21.85
CA LYS A 267 -6.47 -17.62 22.41
C LYS A 267 -6.25 -17.30 23.89
N LYS A 268 -6.53 -16.06 24.31
CA LYS A 268 -6.45 -15.66 25.73
C LYS A 268 -7.49 -16.39 26.57
N ASN A 269 -8.73 -16.52 26.07
CA ASN A 269 -9.78 -17.26 26.77
C ASN A 269 -9.43 -18.75 26.91
N LYS A 270 -8.84 -19.34 25.86
CA LYS A 270 -8.37 -20.74 25.88
C LYS A 270 -7.24 -21.00 26.88
N ASN A 271 -6.38 -20.00 27.10
CA ASN A 271 -5.31 -20.06 28.09
C ASN A 271 -5.80 -19.76 29.52
N LYS A 272 -6.97 -19.14 29.69
CA LYS A 272 -7.61 -18.93 31.00
C LYS A 272 -8.46 -20.12 31.44
N SER A 273 -8.94 -20.92 30.48
CA SER A 273 -9.74 -22.13 30.73
C SER A 273 -8.91 -23.41 30.89
N LYS A 274 -7.58 -23.31 30.73
CA LYS A 274 -6.60 -24.36 31.02
C LYS A 274 -5.88 -24.02 32.30
#